data_AF-A0A0E9R2M8-F1
#
_entry.id   AF-A0A0E9R2M8-F1
#
_cell.length_a   1.000
_cell.length_b   1.000
_cell.length_c   1.000
_cell.angle_alpha   90.00
_cell.angle_beta   90.00
_cell.angle_gamma   90.00
#
_symmetry.space_group_name_H-M   'P 1'
#
loop_
_entity.id
_entity.type
_entity.pdbx_description
1 polymer ?
#
loop_
_entity_poly.entity_id
_entity_poly.type
_entity_poly.pdbx_seq_one_letter_code
_entity_poly.pdbx_strand_id
1 'polypeptide(L)'
;MKCLLSRILPWLVEANILSTKQKTYIDRQGVNEHVFCLKTGIDDFKHESARFYAIFLDFRDAFGTLTQNVMIDSLKESICLRYTLT
;
A
#
# COMPACT_ATOMS: atom_id res chain seq x y z
N MET A 1 -19.20 6.75 4.90
CA MET A 1 -17.88 6.24 4.47
C MET A 1 -16.71 7.16 4.80
N LYS A 2 -16.72 8.46 4.43
CA LYS A 2 -15.60 9.38 4.72
C LYS A 2 -15.17 9.43 6.19
N CYS A 3 -16.13 9.39 7.13
CA CYS A 3 -15.88 9.38 8.58
C CYS A 3 -15.18 8.09 9.08
N LEU A 4 -15.47 6.92 8.48
CA LEU A 4 -14.79 5.68 8.84
C LEU A 4 -13.35 5.68 8.31
N LEU A 5 -13.17 6.10 7.05
CA LEU A 5 -11.85 6.20 6.43
C LEU A 5 -10.95 7.17 7.20
N SER A 6 -11.45 8.35 7.59
CA SER A 6 -10.68 9.34 8.36
C SER A 6 -10.26 8.86 9.74
N ARG A 7 -10.87 7.79 10.28
CA ARG A 7 -10.49 7.17 11.55
C ARG A 7 -9.54 5.99 11.36
N ILE A 8 -9.81 5.17 10.36
CA ILE A 8 -9.05 3.93 10.11
C ILE A 8 -7.70 4.24 9.46
N LEU A 9 -7.64 5.19 8.52
CA LEU A 9 -6.42 5.48 7.77
C LEU A 9 -5.27 5.99 8.67
N PRO A 10 -5.47 6.96 9.59
CA PRO A 10 -4.41 7.34 10.53
C PRO A 10 -3.92 6.17 11.38
N TRP A 11 -4.87 5.35 11.89
CA TRP A 11 -4.54 4.17 12.69
C TRP A 11 -3.67 3.16 11.93
N LEU A 12 -3.99 2.90 10.65
CA LEU A 12 -3.21 2.02 9.78
C LEU A 12 -1.79 2.55 9.52
N VAL A 13 -1.65 3.86 9.36
CA VAL A 13 -0.34 4.53 9.15
C VAL A 13 0.50 4.47 10.43
N GLU A 14 -0.06 4.84 11.58
CA GLU A 14 0.63 4.83 12.88
C GLU A 14 1.07 3.43 13.31
N ALA A 15 0.25 2.42 13.01
CA ALA A 15 0.57 1.03 13.30
C ALA A 15 1.60 0.43 12.32
N ASN A 16 2.07 1.20 11.33
CA ASN A 16 2.97 0.74 10.29
C ASN A 16 2.44 -0.50 9.52
N ILE A 17 1.10 -0.60 9.37
CA ILE A 17 0.43 -1.70 8.66
C ILE A 17 0.54 -1.49 7.14
N LEU A 18 0.46 -0.24 6.69
CA LEU A 18 0.59 0.09 5.27
C LEU A 18 2.06 0.07 4.85
N SER A 19 2.32 -0.45 3.65
CA SER A 19 3.65 -0.39 3.07
C SER A 19 4.09 1.07 2.85
N THR A 20 5.33 1.38 3.19
CA THR A 20 5.94 2.69 2.87
C THR A 20 6.00 2.98 1.37
N LYS A 21 5.86 1.94 0.54
CA LYS A 21 5.80 2.00 -0.93
C LYS A 21 4.37 2.12 -1.48
N GLN A 22 3.34 1.92 -0.65
CA GLN A 22 1.95 2.17 -1.06
C GLN A 22 1.73 3.68 -1.14
N LYS A 23 1.33 4.18 -2.31
CA LYS A 23 1.14 5.62 -2.53
C LYS A 23 -0.29 6.01 -2.93
N THR A 24 -1.15 5.05 -3.24
CA THR A 24 -2.55 5.30 -3.62
C THR A 24 -3.47 5.27 -2.40
N TYR A 25 -4.49 6.12 -2.39
CA TYR A 25 -5.51 6.23 -1.34
C TYR A 25 -4.98 6.66 0.04
N ILE A 26 -3.75 7.15 0.10
CA ILE A 26 -3.18 7.86 1.25
C ILE A 26 -3.33 9.35 1.00
N ASP A 27 -3.69 10.09 2.05
CA ASP A 27 -3.94 11.53 1.93
C ASP A 27 -2.73 12.25 1.33
N ARG A 28 -2.99 13.14 0.36
CA ARG A 28 -2.00 13.97 -0.35
C ARG A 28 -1.03 13.26 -1.30
N GLN A 29 -1.30 12.02 -1.70
CA GLN A 29 -0.50 11.35 -2.73
C GLN A 29 -1.33 11.16 -4.00
N GLY A 30 -0.95 11.91 -5.03
CA GLY A 30 -1.54 11.86 -6.35
C GLY A 30 -0.74 10.97 -7.32
N VAL A 31 -1.22 10.92 -8.56
CA VAL A 31 -0.57 10.15 -9.64
C VAL A 31 0.86 10.64 -9.93
N ASN A 32 1.15 11.92 -9.67
CA ASN A 32 2.45 12.51 -9.91
C ASN A 32 3.53 11.91 -9.01
N GLU A 33 3.23 11.65 -7.74
CA GLU A 33 4.14 11.00 -6.80
C GLU A 33 4.49 9.57 -7.26
N HIS A 34 3.54 8.84 -7.84
CA HIS A 34 3.78 7.51 -8.39
C HIS A 34 4.75 7.53 -9.57
N VAL A 35 4.53 8.44 -10.51
CA VAL A 35 5.41 8.61 -11.68
C VAL A 35 6.81 9.02 -11.24
N PHE A 36 6.91 9.91 -10.26
CA PHE A 36 8.19 10.31 -9.67
C PHE A 36 8.92 9.10 -9.07
N CYS A 37 8.28 8.33 -8.18
CA CYS A 37 8.90 7.15 -7.55
C CYS A 37 9.36 6.11 -8.57
N LEU A 38 8.58 5.87 -9.63
CA LEU A 38 8.96 4.93 -10.70
C LEU A 38 10.20 5.44 -11.46
N LYS A 39 10.22 6.74 -11.82
CA LYS A 39 11.36 7.35 -12.52
C LYS A 39 12.63 7.29 -11.67
N THR A 40 12.55 7.69 -10.40
CA THR A 40 13.68 7.60 -9.47
C THR A 40 14.18 6.17 -9.34
N GLY A 41 13.29 5.19 -9.16
CA GLY A 41 13.70 3.79 -9.08
C GLY A 41 14.37 3.26 -10.35
N ILE A 42 13.94 3.69 -11.54
CA ILE A 42 14.60 3.34 -12.81
C ILE A 42 15.97 4.02 -12.91
N ASP A 43 16.05 5.30 -12.57
CA ASP A 43 17.28 6.07 -12.69
C ASP A 43 18.35 5.58 -11.70
N ASP A 44 17.98 5.28 -10.45
CA ASP A 44 18.87 4.65 -9.46
C ASP A 44 19.44 3.32 -9.99
N PHE A 45 18.59 2.46 -10.56
CA PHE A 45 19.01 1.17 -11.14
C PHE A 45 19.92 1.32 -12.37
N LYS A 46 19.73 2.36 -13.18
CA LYS A 46 20.59 2.62 -14.36
C LYS A 46 22.04 2.89 -13.96
N HIS A 47 22.27 3.45 -12.78
CA HIS A 47 23.62 3.74 -12.29
C HIS A 47 24.40 2.48 -11.86
N GLU A 48 23.74 1.33 -11.74
CA GLU A 48 24.36 0.08 -11.24
C GLU A 48 24.86 -0.87 -12.36
N SER A 49 24.84 -0.45 -13.64
CA SER A 49 25.24 -1.27 -14.81
C SER A 49 24.57 -2.66 -14.89
N ALA A 50 23.38 -2.79 -14.30
CA ALA A 50 22.62 -4.02 -14.24
C ALA A 50 21.50 -4.06 -15.28
N ARG A 51 21.08 -5.27 -15.66
CA ARG A 51 19.88 -5.46 -16.49
C ARG A 51 18.64 -5.13 -15.66
N PHE A 52 17.83 -4.19 -16.13
CA PHE A 52 16.58 -3.79 -15.48
C PHE A 52 15.40 -4.57 -16.06
N TYR A 53 14.58 -5.16 -15.17
CA TYR A 53 13.34 -5.84 -15.53
C TYR A 53 12.19 -5.21 -14.73
N ALA A 54 11.15 -4.77 -15.44
CA ALA A 54 9.92 -4.28 -14.82
C ALA A 54 8.78 -5.28 -15.06
N ILE A 55 7.98 -5.51 -14.02
CA ILE A 55 6.78 -6.34 -14.08
C ILE A 55 5.60 -5.45 -13.71
N PHE A 56 4.64 -5.35 -14.63
CA PHE A 56 3.38 -4.66 -14.39
C PHE A 56 2.32 -5.70 -14.03
N LEU A 57 1.77 -5.60 -12.83
CA LEU A 57 0.73 -6.49 -12.32
C LEU A 57 -0.56 -5.68 -12.14
N ASP A 58 -1.67 -6.24 -12.59
CA ASP A 58 -2.99 -5.65 -12.44
C ASP A 58 -4.01 -6.74 -12.06
N PHE A 59 -4.99 -6.37 -11.25
CA PHE A 59 -6.05 -7.27 -10.80
C PHE A 59 -7.34 -6.98 -11.56
N ARG A 60 -7.82 -7.96 -12.35
CA ARG A 60 -9.13 -7.88 -12.99
C ARG A 60 -10.22 -7.90 -11.92
N ASP A 61 -10.88 -6.76 -11.74
CA ASP A 61 -11.91 -6.54 -10.71
C ASP A 61 -11.41 -6.81 -9.28
N ALA A 62 -10.47 -5.98 -8.82
CA ALA A 62 -9.83 -6.11 -7.52
C ALA A 62 -10.83 -6.17 -6.33
N PHE A 63 -11.96 -5.46 -6.42
CA PHE A 63 -12.95 -5.44 -5.34
C PHE A 63 -14.00 -6.54 -5.48
N GLY A 64 -14.40 -6.92 -6.70
CA GLY A 64 -15.35 -8.01 -6.91
C GLY A 64 -14.76 -9.40 -6.70
N THR A 65 -13.43 -9.55 -6.79
CA THR A 65 -12.72 -10.81 -6.54
C THR A 65 -12.30 -11.02 -5.09
N LEU A 66 -12.40 -9.99 -4.25
CA LEU A 66 -11.95 -10.04 -2.87
C LEU A 66 -13.01 -10.68 -1.96
N THR A 67 -12.65 -11.79 -1.33
CA THR A 67 -13.55 -12.48 -0.40
C THR A 67 -13.68 -11.69 0.91
N GLN A 68 -14.91 -11.43 1.36
CA GLN A 68 -15.18 -10.61 2.54
C GLN A 68 -14.51 -11.16 3.81
N ASN A 69 -14.48 -12.48 4.00
CA ASN A 69 -13.84 -13.11 5.16
C ASN A 69 -12.34 -12.78 5.23
N VAL A 70 -11.65 -12.79 4.08
CA VAL A 70 -10.23 -12.46 4.00
C VAL A 70 -9.99 -11.02 4.48
N MET A 71 -10.82 -10.06 4.06
CA MET A 71 -10.70 -8.67 4.54
C MET A 71 -10.86 -8.55 6.05
N ILE A 72 -11.85 -9.24 6.63
CA ILE A 72 -12.15 -9.17 8.06
C ILE A 72 -11.03 -9.84 8.87
N ASP A 73 -10.52 -10.98 8.41
CA ASP A 73 -9.48 -11.72 9.11
C ASP A 73 -8.15 -10.96 9.07
N SER A 74 -7.77 -10.37 7.93
CA SER A 74 -6.59 -9.50 7.85
C SER A 74 -6.69 -8.27 8.77
N LEU A 75 -7.89 -7.70 8.93
CA LEU A 75 -8.11 -6.59 9.86
C LEU A 75 -7.95 -7.04 11.31
N LYS A 76 -8.52 -8.20 11.68
CA LYS A 76 -8.39 -8.77 13.02
C LYS A 76 -6.94 -9.09 13.37
N GLU A 77 -6.19 -9.69 12.45
CA GLU A 77 -4.76 -9.97 12.61
C GLU A 77 -3.98 -8.68 12.87
N SER A 78 -4.23 -7.65 12.07
CA SER A 78 -3.60 -6.32 12.22
C SER A 78 -3.88 -5.68 13.58
N ILE A 79 -5.10 -5.87 14.10
CA ILE A 79 -5.49 -5.42 15.45
C ILE A 79 -4.74 -6.25 16.52
N CYS A 80 -4.75 -7.58 16.40
CA CYS A 80 -4.18 -8.48 17.40
C CYS A 80 -2.66 -8.31 17.56
N LEU A 81 -1.94 -8.14 16.46
CA LEU A 81 -0.49 -7.88 16.46
C LEU A 81 -0.14 -6.60 17.25
N ARG A 82 -0.97 -5.56 17.18
CA ARG A 82 -0.73 -4.30 17.90
C ARG A 82 -0.91 -4.42 19.42
N TYR A 83 -1.84 -5.24 19.88
CA TYR A 83 -2.12 -5.42 21.32
C TYR A 83 -1.27 -6.49 22.01
N THR A 84 -0.55 -7.32 21.23
CA THR A 84 0.36 -8.33 21.78
C THR A 84 1.80 -7.80 21.93
N LEU A 85 2.14 -6.69 21.26
CA LEU A 85 3.46 -6.06 21.26
C LEU A 85 3.56 -4.80 22.14
N THR A 86 2.52 -4.49 22.91
CA THR A 86 2.46 -3.46 23.96
C THR A 86 2.32 -4.10 25.32
#